data_AF-A0A5A9ZLZ1-F1
#
_entry.id   AF-A0A5A9ZLZ1-F1
#
_cell.length_a   1.000
_cell.length_b   1.000
_cell.length_c   1.000
_cell.angle_alpha   90.00
_cell.angle_beta   90.00
_cell.angle_gamma   90.00
#
_symmetry.space_group_name_H-M   'P 1'
#
loop_
_entity.id
_entity.type
_entity.pdbx_description
1 polymer ?
#
loop_
_entity_poly.entity_id
_entity_poly.type
_entity_poly.pdbx_seq_one_letter_code
_entity_poly.pdbx_strand_id
1 'polypeptide(L)'
;MNEDIAGEAARLRRRLEVARDRLDAILAGAGDRVGAGVAAVGAGPGEGIARIDDDDEIRALLQPAAARIARLVELTEAFADGTLPEASTGDAVRAVAGTQPHRRPR
;
A
#
# COMPACT_ATOMS: atom_id res chain seq x y z
N MET A 1 -7.39 21.90 -16.58
CA MET A 1 -6.68 21.22 -15.48
C MET A 1 -5.22 21.67 -15.55
N ASN A 2 -4.63 22.12 -14.44
CA ASN A 2 -3.27 22.69 -14.43
C ASN A 2 -2.24 21.59 -14.75
N GLU A 3 -1.36 21.81 -15.72
CA GLU A 3 -0.36 20.81 -16.18
C GLU A 3 0.52 20.27 -15.05
N ASP A 4 0.86 21.13 -14.08
CA ASP A 4 1.62 20.75 -12.88
C ASP A 4 0.88 19.74 -11.99
N ILE A 5 -0.44 19.87 -11.90
CA ILE A 5 -1.30 18.99 -11.09
C ILE A 5 -1.38 17.62 -11.76
N ALA A 6 -1.56 17.57 -13.07
CA ALA A 6 -1.57 16.32 -13.84
C ALA A 6 -0.20 15.61 -13.76
N GLY A 7 0.91 16.36 -13.84
CA GLY A 7 2.25 15.84 -13.69
C GLY A 7 2.54 15.25 -12.30
N GLU A 8 2.07 15.90 -11.24
CA GLU A 8 2.22 15.37 -9.86
C GLU A 8 1.34 14.14 -9.62
N ALA A 9 0.12 14.12 -10.16
CA ALA A 9 -0.76 12.95 -10.12
C ALA A 9 -0.12 11.74 -10.82
N ALA A 10 0.50 11.93 -11.99
CA ALA A 10 1.22 10.86 -12.69
C ALA A 10 2.41 10.31 -11.87
N ARG A 11 3.18 11.20 -11.21
CA ARG A 11 4.27 10.79 -10.31
C ARG A 11 3.76 10.06 -9.07
N LEU A 12 2.62 10.47 -8.52
CA LEU A 12 1.98 9.76 -7.42
C LEU A 12 1.51 8.38 -7.85
N ARG A 13 0.84 8.27 -9.00
CA ARG A 13 0.39 6.99 -9.57
C ARG A 13 1.56 6.01 -9.71
N ARG A 14 2.67 6.46 -10.30
CA ARG A 14 3.86 5.61 -10.46
C ARG A 14 4.41 5.10 -9.12
N ARG A 15 4.43 5.93 -8.08
CA ARG A 15 4.86 5.52 -6.73
C ARG A 15 3.91 4.47 -6.12
N LEU A 16 2.60 4.62 -6.35
CA LEU A 16 1.58 3.70 -5.87
C LEU A 16 1.63 2.36 -6.62
N GLU A 17 1.81 2.37 -7.94
CA GLU A 17 2.04 1.16 -8.75
C GLU A 17 3.22 0.36 -8.22
N VAL A 18 4.38 1.01 -8.00
CA VAL A 18 5.57 0.34 -7.44
C VAL A 18 5.31 -0.22 -6.04
N ALA A 19 4.55 0.49 -5.20
CA ALA A 19 4.18 0.00 -3.88
C ALA A 19 3.24 -1.21 -3.95
N ARG A 20 2.31 -1.20 -4.90
CA ARG A 20 1.39 -2.32 -5.19
C ARG A 20 2.17 -3.54 -5.66
N ASP A 21 3.02 -3.41 -6.68
CA ASP A 21 3.79 -4.52 -7.23
C ASP A 21 4.66 -5.20 -6.16
N ARG A 22 5.28 -4.39 -5.28
CA ARG A 22 6.05 -4.91 -4.15
C ARG A 22 5.18 -5.67 -3.16
N LEU A 23 3.98 -5.17 -2.87
CA LEU A 23 3.06 -5.81 -1.95
C LEU A 23 2.50 -7.10 -2.54
N ASP A 24 2.12 -7.09 -3.81
CA ASP A 24 1.65 -8.26 -4.56
C ASP A 24 2.74 -9.34 -4.61
N ALA A 25 4.01 -8.95 -4.82
CA ALA A 25 5.14 -9.88 -4.77
C ALA A 25 5.33 -10.51 -3.37
N ILE A 26 5.15 -9.74 -2.29
CA ILE A 26 5.20 -10.27 -0.92
C ILE A 26 4.03 -11.24 -0.68
N LEU A 27 2.82 -10.89 -1.12
CA LEU A 27 1.62 -11.70 -0.93
C LEU A 27 1.65 -13.01 -1.75
N ALA A 28 2.24 -12.97 -2.95
CA ALA A 28 2.46 -14.13 -3.81
C ALA A 28 3.64 -14.99 -3.33
N GLY A 29 4.72 -14.36 -2.86
CA GLY A 29 5.89 -15.04 -2.30
C GLY A 29 5.61 -15.71 -0.95
N ALA A 30 4.65 -15.20 -0.18
CA ALA A 30 4.05 -15.85 0.99
C ALA A 30 3.22 -17.11 0.64
N GLY A 31 3.50 -17.80 -0.46
CA GLY A 31 3.04 -19.17 -0.68
C GLY A 31 4.20 -20.10 -1.06
N ASP A 32 5.34 -19.53 -1.46
CA ASP A 32 6.47 -20.23 -2.08
C ASP A 32 7.65 -20.40 -1.10
N ARG A 33 7.57 -19.79 0.10
CA ARG A 33 8.60 -19.86 1.16
C ARG A 33 8.54 -21.14 2.01
N VAL A 34 7.71 -22.12 1.62
CA VAL A 34 7.63 -23.44 2.28
C VAL A 34 8.90 -24.30 2.07
N GLY A 35 9.82 -23.90 1.18
CA GLY A 35 11.02 -24.71 0.87
C GLY A 35 12.40 -24.10 1.18
N ALA A 36 12.51 -22.79 1.39
CA ALA A 36 13.82 -22.15 1.53
C ALA A 36 13.76 -21.05 2.58
N GLY A 37 14.43 -21.32 3.72
CA GLY A 37 14.58 -20.37 4.81
C GLY A 37 14.99 -19.00 4.30
N VAL A 38 14.22 -18.00 4.71
CA VAL A 38 14.42 -16.59 4.34
C VAL A 38 15.66 -16.07 5.04
N ALA A 39 16.82 -16.34 4.45
CA ALA A 39 18.00 -15.53 4.67
C ALA A 39 17.78 -14.16 4.02
N ALA A 40 18.16 -13.11 4.73
CA ALA A 40 18.18 -11.69 4.34
C ALA A 40 16.85 -10.92 4.47
N VAL A 41 16.57 -10.41 5.67
CA VAL A 41 16.67 -8.97 5.98
C VAL A 41 16.93 -8.80 7.49
N GLY A 42 18.12 -8.29 7.87
CA GLY A 42 18.33 -7.59 9.15
C GLY A 42 18.53 -8.43 10.42
N ALA A 43 19.70 -9.06 10.57
CA ALA A 43 20.19 -9.46 11.90
C ALA A 43 20.75 -8.22 12.63
N GLY A 44 19.89 -7.53 13.38
CA GLY A 44 20.26 -6.56 14.41
C GLY A 44 19.82 -7.06 15.79
N PRO A 45 20.58 -6.84 16.87
CA PRO A 45 20.18 -7.26 18.21
C PRO A 45 19.19 -6.24 18.78
N GLY A 46 17.91 -6.47 18.51
CA GLY A 46 16.81 -5.63 18.96
C GLY A 46 15.50 -6.39 18.92
N GLU A 47 15.20 -7.07 20.03
CA GLU A 47 13.87 -7.13 20.65
C GLU A 47 12.65 -7.16 19.70
N GLY A 48 12.07 -8.35 19.52
CA GLY A 48 10.61 -8.50 19.58
C GLY A 48 9.78 -8.29 18.32
N ILE A 49 10.27 -8.62 17.12
CA ILE A 49 9.35 -9.02 16.04
C ILE A 49 9.31 -10.54 16.07
N ALA A 50 8.26 -11.10 16.69
CA ALA A 50 7.98 -12.53 16.56
C ALA A 50 8.06 -12.87 15.06
N ARG A 51 8.88 -13.87 14.70
CA ARG A 51 8.93 -14.32 13.30
C ARG A 51 7.51 -14.71 12.94
N ILE A 52 6.91 -13.96 12.04
CA ILE A 52 5.61 -14.32 11.47
C ILE A 52 5.95 -15.44 10.47
N ASP A 53 5.93 -16.67 10.98
CA ASP A 53 6.20 -17.88 10.19
C ASP A 53 4.95 -18.37 9.45
N ASP A 54 3.80 -17.72 9.67
CA ASP A 54 2.54 -17.99 8.99
C ASP A 54 2.29 -16.96 7.87
N ASP A 55 2.38 -17.45 6.65
CA ASP A 55 2.10 -16.68 5.45
C ASP A 55 0.64 -16.19 5.36
N ASP A 56 -0.32 -16.90 5.98
CA ASP A 56 -1.71 -16.45 6.07
C ASP A 56 -1.87 -15.29 7.06
N GLU A 57 -1.10 -15.29 8.15
CA GLU A 57 -1.05 -14.17 9.09
C GLU A 57 -0.45 -12.91 8.43
N ILE A 58 0.63 -13.07 7.65
CA ILE A 58 1.20 -11.97 6.86
C ILE A 58 0.17 -11.44 5.86
N ARG A 59 -0.53 -12.33 5.16
CA ARG A 59 -1.57 -11.97 4.19
C ARG A 59 -2.70 -11.20 4.86
N ALA A 60 -3.18 -11.64 6.02
CA ALA A 60 -4.21 -10.96 6.80
C ALA A 60 -3.77 -9.56 7.28
N LEU A 61 -2.52 -9.41 7.73
CA LEU A 61 -1.97 -8.12 8.17
C LEU A 61 -1.78 -7.14 7.01
N LEU A 62 -1.42 -7.63 5.82
CA LEU A 62 -1.10 -6.81 4.65
C LEU A 62 -2.31 -6.53 3.75
N GLN A 63 -3.36 -7.36 3.77
CA GLN A 63 -4.56 -7.19 2.95
C GLN A 63 -5.20 -5.79 3.07
N PRO A 64 -5.35 -5.17 4.26
CA PRO A 64 -5.90 -3.83 4.38
C PRO A 64 -5.03 -2.77 3.70
N ALA A 65 -3.70 -2.95 3.72
CA ALA A 65 -2.78 -2.06 3.04
C ALA A 65 -2.88 -2.21 1.51
N ALA A 66 -3.05 -3.44 1.02
CA ALA A 66 -3.24 -3.72 -0.41
C ALA A 66 -4.51 -3.07 -0.96
N ALA A 67 -5.64 -3.26 -0.27
CA ALA A 67 -6.90 -2.64 -0.64
C ALA A 67 -6.81 -1.10 -0.69
N ARG A 68 -6.10 -0.50 0.27
CA ARG A 68 -5.90 0.94 0.32
C ARG A 68 -5.03 1.46 -0.82
N ILE A 69 -3.95 0.76 -1.17
CA ILE A 69 -3.10 1.15 -2.30
C ILE A 69 -3.89 1.03 -3.61
N ALA A 70 -4.64 -0.05 -3.82
CA ALA A 70 -5.50 -0.20 -4.98
C ALA A 70 -6.49 0.97 -5.11
N ARG A 71 -7.16 1.33 -4.00
CA ARG A 71 -8.09 2.46 -3.98
C ARG A 71 -7.42 3.80 -4.30
N LEU A 72 -6.19 4.02 -3.80
CA LEU A 72 -5.43 5.23 -4.10
C LEU A 72 -5.04 5.31 -5.58
N VAL A 73 -4.71 4.18 -6.21
CA VAL A 73 -4.43 4.13 -7.65
C VAL A 73 -5.66 4.55 -8.45
N GLU A 74 -6.83 3.96 -8.17
CA GLU A 74 -8.09 4.31 -8.85
C GLU A 74 -8.43 5.80 -8.74
N LEU A 75 -8.28 6.38 -7.55
CA LEU A 75 -8.54 7.81 -7.33
C LEU A 75 -7.56 8.70 -8.09
N THR A 76 -6.29 8.31 -8.14
CA THR A 76 -5.26 9.07 -8.84
C THR A 76 -5.46 9.00 -10.35
N GLU A 77 -5.92 7.86 -10.88
CA GLU A 77 -6.32 7.70 -12.29
C GLU A 77 -7.52 8.57 -12.63
N ALA A 78 -8.61 8.47 -11.88
CA ALA A 78 -9.80 9.27 -12.12
C ALA A 78 -9.54 10.78 -12.01
N PHE A 79 -8.62 11.18 -11.12
CA PHE A 79 -8.17 12.56 -11.02
C PHE A 79 -7.29 12.97 -12.21
N ALA A 80 -6.36 12.14 -12.66
CA ALA A 80 -5.53 12.42 -13.85
C ALA A 80 -6.37 12.51 -15.13
N ASP A 81 -7.40 11.68 -15.27
CA ASP A 81 -8.31 11.66 -16.41
C ASP A 81 -9.37 12.77 -16.35
N GLY A 82 -9.41 13.55 -15.26
CA GLY A 82 -10.39 14.61 -15.04
C GLY A 82 -11.83 14.12 -14.87
N THR A 83 -12.02 12.83 -14.58
CA THR A 83 -13.33 12.18 -14.44
C THR A 83 -13.86 12.24 -13.01
N LEU A 84 -13.02 12.59 -12.03
CA LEU A 84 -13.41 12.74 -10.62
C LEU A 84 -13.84 14.18 -10.30
N PRO A 85 -15.08 14.42 -9.83
CA PRO A 85 -15.50 15.73 -9.35
C PRO A 85 -14.72 16.15 -8.08
N GLU A 86 -14.45 17.45 -7.90
CA GLU A 86 -13.73 17.98 -6.72
C GLU A 86 -14.39 17.60 -5.38
N ALA A 87 -15.72 17.66 -5.29
CA ALA A 87 -16.46 17.22 -4.11
C ALA A 87 -16.23 15.73 -3.79
N SER A 88 -16.14 14.89 -4.83
CA SER A 88 -15.84 13.45 -4.68
C SER A 88 -14.38 13.20 -4.27
N THR A 89 -13.47 14.10 -4.64
CA THR A 89 -12.05 14.03 -4.24
C THR A 89 -11.92 14.17 -2.72
N GLY A 90 -12.62 15.15 -2.12
CA GLY A 90 -12.57 15.38 -0.67
C GLY A 90 -13.10 14.20 0.14
N ASP A 91 -14.23 13.64 -0.27
CA ASP A 91 -14.83 12.46 0.37
C ASP A 91 -13.94 11.23 0.23
N ALA A 92 -13.33 11.04 -0.94
CA ALA A 92 -12.40 9.94 -1.19
C ALA A 92 -11.13 10.04 -0.34
N VAL A 93 -10.55 11.24 -0.21
CA VAL A 93 -9.39 11.48 0.67
C VAL A 93 -9.75 11.20 2.12
N ARG A 94 -10.94 11.63 2.58
CA ARG A 94 -11.40 11.39 3.95
C ARG A 94 -11.64 9.89 4.22
N ALA A 95 -12.21 9.17 3.25
CA ALA A 95 -12.39 7.72 3.33
C ALA A 95 -11.03 7.00 3.44
N VAL A 96 -10.04 7.36 2.62
CA VAL A 96 -8.70 6.77 2.70
C VAL A 96 -8.03 7.11 4.03
N ALA A 97 -8.13 8.34 4.51
CA ALA A 97 -7.58 8.74 5.82
C ALA A 97 -8.17 7.90 6.97
N GLY A 98 -9.47 7.60 6.93
CA GLY A 98 -10.13 6.73 7.92
C GLY A 98 -9.66 5.28 7.92
N THR A 99 -8.99 4.83 6.87
CA THR A 99 -8.40 3.48 6.80
C THR A 99 -6.93 3.44 7.26
N GLN A 100 -6.35 4.55 7.70
CA GLN A 100 -5.00 4.53 8.25
C GLN A 100 -4.97 3.80 9.59
N PRO A 101 -3.92 3.02 9.88
CA PRO A 101 -3.73 2.48 11.21
C PRO A 101 -3.67 3.67 12.18
N HIS A 102 -4.53 3.67 13.20
CA HIS A 102 -4.49 4.68 14.25
C HIS A 102 -3.07 4.69 14.83
N ARG A 103 -2.31 5.76 14.60
CA ARG A 103 -1.12 6.00 15.40
C ARG A 103 -1.61 6.19 16.82
N ARG A 104 -1.34 5.23 17.71
CA ARG A 104 -1.48 5.47 19.15
C ARG A 104 -0.63 6.71 19.46
N PRO A 105 -1.17 7.72 20.16
CA PRO A 105 -0.33 8.76 20.71
C PRO A 105 0.73 8.08 21.59
N ARG A 106 1.99 8.46 21.36
CA ARG A 106 3.12 8.03 22.19
C ARG A 106 3.14 8.82 23.48
#